data_AF-A0A1S4B7S0-F1
#
_entry.id   AF-A0A1S4B7S0-F1
#
_cell.length_a   1.000
_cell.length_b   1.000
_cell.length_c   1.000
_cell.angle_alpha   90.00
_cell.angle_beta   90.00
_cell.angle_gamma   90.00
#
_symmetry.space_group_name_H-M   'P 1'
#
loop_
_entity.id
_entity.type
_entity.pdbx_description
1 polymer ?
#
loop_
_entity_poly.entity_id
_entity_poly.type
_entity_poly.pdbx_seq_one_letter_code
_entity_poly.pdbx_strand_id
1 'polypeptide(L)'
;MRLNDPADVVRAGSVSHLWLQFVVTNGLSKQLCLRMFPQLSRISHIRELDLGIAEGKDVKSSNSSWETLKRDHNVYASLLQAIETSSSCPSDCIDYEVSASSTDDYPVSVWNTLVPTDRNQNQPSYWSSIGDSDPNAPETLIYKLKADLCVITEINIQPLEGPKCSISIRTPQILKRCEASPALAP
;
A
#
# COMPACT_ATOMS: atom_id res chain seq x y z
N MET A 1 -20.35 23.76 0.79
CA MET A 1 -20.10 22.76 -0.27
C MET A 1 -19.17 21.70 0.31
N ARG A 2 -19.57 20.43 0.38
CA ARG A 2 -18.72 19.36 0.92
C ARG A 2 -18.05 18.65 -0.25
N LEU A 3 -16.78 18.98 -0.52
CA LEU A 3 -15.96 18.31 -1.54
C LEU A 3 -15.51 16.95 -0.96
N ASN A 4 -16.40 15.96 -1.04
CA ASN A 4 -16.17 14.62 -0.50
C ASN A 4 -15.63 13.64 -1.54
N ASP A 5 -15.84 13.94 -2.82
CA ASP A 5 -15.33 13.19 -3.96
C ASP A 5 -13.97 13.80 -4.37
N PRO A 6 -12.91 12.99 -4.52
CA PRO A 6 -11.61 13.47 -5.00
C PRO A 6 -11.69 14.20 -6.33
N ALA A 7 -12.56 13.73 -7.24
CA ALA A 7 -12.76 14.39 -8.52
C ALA A 7 -13.38 15.79 -8.35
N ASP A 8 -14.23 16.02 -7.34
CA ASP A 8 -14.76 17.35 -7.02
C ASP A 8 -13.67 18.34 -6.61
N VAL A 9 -12.69 17.89 -5.82
CA VAL A 9 -11.58 18.74 -5.36
C VAL A 9 -10.74 19.20 -6.54
N VAL A 10 -10.41 18.28 -7.46
CA VAL A 10 -9.65 18.60 -8.68
C VAL A 10 -10.47 19.50 -9.60
N ARG A 11 -11.74 19.17 -9.85
CA ARG A 11 -12.65 19.99 -10.67
C ARG A 11 -12.78 21.40 -10.13
N ALA A 12 -12.91 21.57 -8.82
CA ALA A 12 -12.96 22.89 -8.19
C ALA A 12 -11.70 23.71 -8.50
N GLY A 13 -10.52 23.09 -8.39
CA GLY A 13 -9.25 23.74 -8.75
C GLY A 13 -9.15 24.15 -10.22
N SER A 14 -9.83 23.45 -11.13
CA SER A 14 -9.86 23.77 -12.57
C SER A 14 -10.79 24.93 -12.94
N VAL A 15 -11.66 25.40 -12.03
CA VAL A 15 -12.64 26.47 -12.32
C VAL A 15 -11.96 27.81 -12.59
N SER A 16 -10.96 28.17 -11.77
CA SER A 16 -10.18 29.40 -11.93
C SER A 16 -8.91 29.37 -11.09
N HIS A 17 -7.97 30.29 -11.33
CA HIS A 17 -6.78 30.44 -10.50
C HIS A 17 -7.10 30.75 -9.02
N LEU A 18 -8.16 31.51 -8.75
CA LEU A 18 -8.59 31.81 -7.38
C LEU A 18 -9.10 30.55 -6.66
N TRP A 19 -9.85 29.71 -7.37
CA TRP A 19 -10.30 28.42 -6.83
C TRP A 19 -9.13 27.47 -6.60
N LEU A 20 -8.18 27.38 -7.55
CA LEU A 20 -6.97 26.59 -7.35
C LEU A 20 -6.20 27.06 -6.12
N GLN A 21 -6.00 28.37 -5.98
CA GLN A 21 -5.35 28.94 -4.81
C GLN A 21 -6.08 28.60 -3.52
N PHE A 22 -7.40 28.70 -3.49
CA PHE A 22 -8.22 28.32 -2.35
C PHE A 22 -8.05 26.83 -1.99
N VAL A 23 -8.18 25.92 -2.97
CA VAL A 23 -8.07 24.47 -2.76
C VAL A 23 -6.69 24.08 -2.23
N VAL A 24 -5.63 24.65 -2.82
CA VAL A 24 -4.23 24.39 -2.46
C VAL A 24 -3.87 24.96 -1.09
N THR A 25 -4.19 26.23 -0.83
CA THR A 25 -3.85 26.87 0.46
C THR A 25 -4.58 26.24 1.64
N ASN A 26 -5.80 25.75 1.44
CA ASN A 26 -6.55 25.03 2.47
C ASN A 26 -6.15 23.54 2.56
N GLY A 27 -5.31 23.03 1.66
CA GLY A 27 -4.83 21.65 1.68
C GLY A 27 -5.95 20.61 1.51
N LEU A 28 -6.98 20.90 0.71
CA LEU A 28 -8.19 20.07 0.67
C LEU A 28 -7.92 18.64 0.20
N SER A 29 -7.02 18.44 -0.79
CA SER A 29 -6.62 17.09 -1.23
C SER A 29 -5.98 16.29 -0.11
N LYS A 30 -5.11 16.93 0.70
CA LYS A 30 -4.48 16.29 1.87
C LYS A 30 -5.53 15.91 2.90
N GLN A 31 -6.42 16.83 3.25
CA GLN A 31 -7.48 16.56 4.22
C GLN A 31 -8.38 15.40 3.79
N LEU A 32 -8.79 15.38 2.51
CA LEU A 32 -9.62 14.32 1.97
C LEU A 32 -8.89 12.97 1.95
N CYS A 33 -7.64 12.96 1.52
CA CYS A 33 -6.79 11.77 1.49
C CYS A 33 -6.61 11.18 2.91
N LEU A 34 -6.33 12.03 3.91
CA LEU A 34 -6.21 11.61 5.31
C LEU A 34 -7.54 11.15 5.93
N ARG A 35 -8.67 11.70 5.48
CA ARG A 35 -9.98 11.26 5.93
C ARG A 35 -10.32 9.86 5.41
N MET A 36 -9.99 9.59 4.15
CA MET A 36 -10.23 8.29 3.51
C MET A 36 -9.22 7.24 3.96
N PHE A 37 -7.96 7.64 4.18
CA PHE A 37 -6.86 6.77 4.57
C PHE A 37 -6.06 7.39 5.74
N PRO A 38 -6.55 7.28 6.98
CA PRO A 38 -5.92 7.87 8.16
C PRO A 38 -4.45 7.47 8.35
N GLN A 39 -4.06 6.28 7.90
CA GLN A 39 -2.68 5.79 7.95
C GLN A 39 -1.68 6.65 7.16
N LEU A 40 -2.14 7.44 6.18
CA LEU A 40 -1.30 8.39 5.45
C LEU A 40 -0.85 9.60 6.29
N SER A 41 -1.42 9.78 7.49
CA SER A 41 -0.95 10.81 8.45
C SER A 41 0.50 10.61 8.88
N ARG A 42 1.02 9.38 8.74
CA ARG A 42 2.41 9.02 9.02
C ARG A 42 3.40 9.49 7.94
N ILE A 43 2.92 10.05 6.82
CA ILE A 43 3.78 10.67 5.82
C ILE A 43 4.38 11.95 6.41
N SER A 44 5.67 11.90 6.74
CA SER A 44 6.39 13.03 7.33
C SER A 44 6.79 14.09 6.31
N HIS A 45 7.15 13.67 5.10
CA HIS A 45 7.55 14.57 4.03
C HIS A 45 7.26 13.95 2.66
N ILE A 46 6.99 14.81 1.69
CA ILE A 46 6.88 14.47 0.27
C ILE A 46 8.20 14.86 -0.37
N ARG A 47 8.90 13.88 -0.95
CA ARG A 47 10.11 14.13 -1.72
C ARG A 47 9.84 13.75 -3.17
N GLU A 48 9.97 14.74 -4.04
CA GLU A 48 9.96 14.51 -5.48
C GLU A 48 11.35 13.98 -5.85
N LEU A 49 11.41 12.79 -6.44
CA LEU A 49 12.64 12.29 -7.05
C LEU A 49 12.75 13.00 -8.38
N ASP A 50 13.63 14.00 -8.47
CA ASP A 50 14.02 14.56 -9.75
C ASP A 50 14.63 13.43 -10.58
N LEU A 51 13.85 12.87 -11.51
CA LEU A 51 14.35 11.98 -12.58
C LEU A 51 15.09 12.81 -13.65
N GLY A 52 15.71 13.90 -13.24
CA GLY A 52 16.52 14.78 -14.06
C GLY A 52 17.93 14.20 -14.16
N ILE A 53 18.29 13.84 -15.39
CA ILE A 53 19.64 13.56 -15.86
C ILE A 53 20.67 14.41 -15.09
N ALA A 54 21.71 13.75 -14.60
CA ALA A 54 22.84 14.36 -13.93
C ALA A 54 23.46 15.45 -14.82
N GLU A 55 23.11 16.70 -14.59
CA GLU A 55 23.96 17.83 -14.92
C GLU A 55 24.01 18.77 -13.72
N GLY A 56 25.24 18.89 -13.19
CA GLY A 56 25.51 19.60 -11.96
C GLY A 56 25.06 21.05 -12.02
N LYS A 57 24.23 21.43 -11.06
CA LYS A 57 24.31 22.75 -10.46
C LYS A 57 23.68 22.72 -9.07
N ASP A 58 24.51 23.00 -8.08
CA ASP A 58 24.10 23.46 -6.76
C ASP A 58 23.24 24.72 -6.92
N VAL A 59 21.93 24.54 -7.02
CA VAL A 59 20.97 25.57 -6.68
C VAL A 59 20.00 24.92 -5.72
N LYS A 60 20.28 25.13 -4.44
CA LYS A 60 19.32 24.96 -3.35
C LYS A 60 18.14 25.90 -3.65
N SER A 61 17.23 25.43 -4.49
CA SER A 61 16.02 26.14 -4.86
C SER A 61 15.20 26.30 -3.58
N SER A 62 15.25 27.50 -3.01
CA SER A 62 14.34 27.90 -1.94
C SER A 62 12.93 27.93 -2.55
N ASN A 63 12.28 26.77 -2.60
CA ASN A 63 10.91 26.65 -3.09
C ASN A 63 10.03 27.60 -2.28
N SER A 64 9.33 28.49 -2.97
CA SER A 64 8.38 29.38 -2.30
C SER A 64 7.32 28.57 -1.56
N SER A 65 6.73 29.14 -0.51
CA SER A 65 5.67 28.49 0.27
C SER A 65 4.53 27.99 -0.63
N TRP A 66 4.23 28.72 -1.71
CA TRP A 66 3.19 28.35 -2.67
C TRP A 66 3.54 27.11 -3.47
N GLU A 67 4.76 27.01 -4.01
CA GLU A 67 5.18 25.82 -4.78
C GLU A 67 5.21 24.56 -3.91
N THR A 68 5.51 24.70 -2.62
CA THR A 68 5.41 23.60 -1.66
C THR A 68 3.98 23.12 -1.48
N LEU A 69 3.04 24.02 -1.23
CA LEU A 69 1.62 23.68 -1.07
C LEU A 69 1.02 23.07 -2.34
N LYS A 70 1.39 23.63 -3.51
CA LYS A 70 0.93 23.15 -4.82
C LYS A 70 1.43 21.74 -5.10
N ARG A 71 2.69 21.44 -4.78
CA ARG A 71 3.26 20.09 -4.88
C ARG A 71 2.53 19.11 -3.97
N ASP A 72 2.35 19.46 -2.70
CA ASP A 72 1.62 18.62 -1.75
C ASP A 72 0.21 18.32 -2.27
N HIS A 73 -0.51 19.35 -2.73
CA HIS A 73 -1.83 19.22 -3.34
C HIS A 73 -1.82 18.21 -4.50
N ASN A 74 -0.87 18.34 -5.43
CA ASN A 74 -0.76 17.45 -6.58
C ASN A 74 -0.47 16.00 -6.16
N VAL A 75 0.48 15.78 -5.25
CA VAL A 75 0.83 14.43 -4.79
C VAL A 75 -0.34 13.76 -4.08
N TYR A 76 -1.03 14.46 -3.18
CA TYR A 76 -2.21 13.89 -2.51
C TYR A 76 -3.37 13.65 -3.49
N ALA A 77 -3.58 14.53 -4.48
CA ALA A 77 -4.60 14.34 -5.50
C ALA A 77 -4.29 13.12 -6.39
N SER A 78 -3.05 13.00 -6.88
CA SER A 78 -2.61 11.85 -7.69
C SER A 78 -2.63 10.54 -6.91
N LEU A 79 -2.20 10.55 -5.65
CA LEU A 79 -2.28 9.38 -4.78
C LEU A 79 -3.72 8.91 -4.60
N LEU A 80 -4.63 9.86 -4.33
CA LEU A 80 -6.04 9.56 -4.11
C LEU A 80 -6.69 8.98 -5.37
N GLN A 81 -6.42 9.58 -6.53
CA GLN A 81 -6.85 9.07 -7.83
C GLN A 81 -6.30 7.66 -8.11
N ALA A 82 -5.02 7.41 -7.82
CA ALA A 82 -4.39 6.10 -8.01
C ALA A 82 -5.04 5.02 -7.13
N ILE A 83 -5.35 5.35 -5.87
CA ILE A 83 -6.02 4.43 -4.95
C ILE A 83 -7.43 4.11 -5.46
N GLU A 84 -8.22 5.12 -5.86
CA GLU A 84 -9.56 4.90 -6.39
C GLU A 84 -9.54 4.05 -7.66
N THR A 85 -8.61 4.32 -8.57
CA THR A 85 -8.45 3.54 -9.82
C THR A 85 -8.01 2.10 -9.54
N SER A 86 -7.14 1.89 -8.53
CA SER A 86 -6.73 0.53 -8.12
C SER A 86 -7.88 -0.28 -7.52
N SER A 87 -8.83 0.39 -6.85
CA SER A 87 -9.98 -0.28 -6.22
C SER A 87 -10.99 -0.82 -7.24
N SER A 88 -11.07 -0.25 -8.45
CA SER A 88 -12.01 -0.71 -9.48
C SER A 88 -11.55 -1.99 -10.19
N CYS A 89 -10.26 -2.31 -10.15
CA CYS A 89 -9.70 -3.53 -10.73
C CYS A 89 -8.74 -4.19 -9.73
N PRO A 90 -9.27 -4.90 -8.72
CA PRO A 90 -8.46 -5.60 -7.74
C PRO A 90 -7.51 -6.57 -8.44
N SER A 91 -6.21 -6.42 -8.19
CA SER A 91 -5.17 -7.34 -8.66
C SER A 91 -4.45 -7.92 -7.46
N ASP A 92 -3.92 -9.13 -7.61
CA ASP A 92 -3.06 -9.73 -6.59
C ASP A 92 -1.83 -8.83 -6.35
N CYS A 93 -1.67 -8.40 -5.10
CA CYS A 93 -0.61 -7.48 -4.67
C CYS A 93 0.61 -8.19 -4.08
N ILE A 94 0.57 -9.53 -3.94
CA ILE A 94 1.68 -10.33 -3.43
C ILE A 94 2.64 -10.65 -4.58
N ASP A 95 3.95 -10.54 -4.31
CA ASP A 95 5.04 -10.83 -5.25
C ASP A 95 5.62 -12.23 -4.99
N TYR A 96 6.25 -12.42 -3.83
CA TYR A 96 6.81 -13.70 -3.42
C TYR A 96 6.80 -13.87 -1.89
N GLU A 97 6.96 -15.10 -1.43
CA GLU A 97 7.16 -15.45 -0.02
C GLU A 97 8.48 -14.88 0.50
N VAL A 98 8.46 -14.23 1.66
CA VAL A 98 9.69 -13.85 2.38
C VAL A 98 10.07 -14.90 3.41
N SER A 99 9.12 -15.31 4.26
CA SER A 99 9.37 -16.31 5.30
C SER A 99 8.09 -16.83 5.95
N ALA A 100 8.22 -17.91 6.73
CA ALA A 100 7.24 -18.39 7.70
C ALA A 100 7.85 -18.49 9.11
N SER A 101 7.01 -18.52 10.14
CA SER A 101 7.44 -18.83 11.52
C SER A 101 8.06 -20.22 11.62
N SER A 102 7.40 -21.19 10.99
CA SER A 102 7.87 -22.55 10.76
C SER A 102 7.17 -23.13 9.53
N THR A 103 7.69 -24.23 9.00
CA THR A 103 7.03 -24.95 7.90
C THR A 103 7.18 -26.43 8.18
N ASP A 104 6.07 -27.16 8.16
CA ASP A 104 6.06 -28.62 8.28
C ASP A 104 6.69 -29.30 7.05
N ASP A 105 7.02 -30.57 7.15
CA ASP A 105 7.72 -31.29 6.10
C ASP A 105 6.87 -31.49 4.83
N TYR A 106 7.56 -31.70 3.70
CA TYR A 106 7.00 -31.86 2.36
C TYR A 106 5.72 -32.75 2.33
N PRO A 107 4.64 -32.35 1.64
CA PRO A 107 4.58 -31.40 0.50
C PRO A 107 4.18 -29.97 0.83
N VAL A 108 4.31 -29.58 2.10
CA VAL A 108 3.90 -28.28 2.61
C VAL A 108 4.93 -27.21 2.20
N SER A 109 4.46 -26.09 1.64
CA SER A 109 5.32 -24.95 1.27
C SER A 109 4.50 -23.67 1.31
N VAL A 110 5.10 -22.56 1.74
CA VAL A 110 4.42 -21.26 1.70
C VAL A 110 4.15 -20.86 0.26
N TRP A 111 4.97 -21.27 -0.72
CA TRP A 111 4.68 -21.04 -2.14
C TRP A 111 3.30 -21.53 -2.56
N ASN A 112 2.82 -22.62 -1.94
CA ASN A 112 1.50 -23.18 -2.23
C ASN A 112 0.34 -22.23 -1.89
N THR A 113 0.55 -21.22 -1.04
CA THR A 113 -0.48 -20.23 -0.70
C THR A 113 -0.62 -19.12 -1.74
N LEU A 114 0.40 -18.94 -2.59
CA LEU A 114 0.39 -17.94 -3.67
C LEU A 114 -0.42 -18.41 -4.88
N VAL A 115 -0.64 -19.71 -4.99
CA VAL A 115 -1.44 -20.31 -6.05
C VAL A 115 -2.82 -20.65 -5.49
N PRO A 116 -3.91 -20.02 -5.96
CA PRO A 116 -5.27 -20.26 -5.48
C PRO A 116 -5.83 -21.57 -6.05
N THR A 117 -5.14 -22.68 -5.82
CA THR A 117 -5.46 -24.01 -6.33
C THR A 117 -5.31 -25.03 -5.22
N ASP A 118 -6.32 -25.89 -5.04
CA ASP A 118 -6.35 -26.90 -3.97
C ASP A 118 -5.34 -28.04 -4.22
N ARG A 119 -5.00 -28.28 -5.49
CA ARG A 119 -4.10 -29.34 -5.92
C ARG A 119 -3.14 -28.91 -7.04
N ASN A 120 -1.84 -29.01 -6.79
CA ASN A 120 -0.83 -28.86 -7.83
C ASN A 120 -0.31 -30.25 -8.23
N GLN A 121 -0.42 -30.63 -9.51
CA GLN A 121 0.03 -31.94 -10.02
C GLN A 121 -0.48 -33.14 -9.17
N ASN A 122 -1.78 -33.16 -8.82
CA ASN A 122 -2.44 -34.12 -7.92
C ASN A 122 -2.02 -34.09 -6.44
N GLN A 123 -1.11 -33.22 -6.02
CA GLN A 123 -0.68 -33.07 -4.64
C GLN A 123 -1.46 -31.93 -3.94
N PRO A 124 -1.90 -32.08 -2.68
CA PRO A 124 -2.54 -30.99 -1.95
C PRO A 124 -1.61 -29.77 -1.86
N SER A 125 -2.13 -28.60 -2.21
CA SER A 125 -1.40 -27.33 -2.25
C SER A 125 -1.83 -26.49 -1.06
N TYR A 126 -1.06 -26.55 0.03
CA TYR A 126 -1.32 -25.80 1.25
C TYR A 126 0.00 -25.52 1.99
N TRP A 127 -0.11 -24.66 3.01
CA TRP A 127 0.91 -24.45 4.03
C TRP A 127 0.37 -24.89 5.40
N SER A 128 1.27 -25.40 6.24
CA SER A 128 1.06 -25.80 7.63
C SER A 128 2.35 -25.50 8.40
N SER A 129 2.21 -25.08 9.64
CA SER A 129 3.32 -24.94 10.56
C SER A 129 3.64 -26.27 11.24
N ILE A 130 4.84 -26.35 11.84
CA ILE A 130 5.22 -27.47 12.73
C ILE A 130 4.39 -27.43 14.03
N GLY A 131 3.87 -26.25 14.37
CA GLY A 131 3.24 -25.95 15.64
C GLY A 131 4.27 -25.48 16.66
N ASP A 132 3.78 -24.82 17.71
CA ASP A 132 4.56 -24.45 18.88
C ASP A 132 3.97 -25.09 20.13
N SER A 133 4.87 -25.44 21.06
CA SER A 133 4.52 -25.88 22.41
C SER A 133 3.82 -24.80 23.24
N ASP A 134 4.11 -23.52 22.97
CA ASP A 134 3.40 -22.40 23.57
C ASP A 134 2.13 -22.11 22.73
N PRO A 135 0.92 -22.32 23.29
CA PRO A 135 -0.33 -22.04 22.57
C PRO A 135 -0.53 -20.54 22.26
N ASN A 136 0.29 -19.66 22.82
CA ASN A 136 0.24 -18.21 22.56
C ASN A 136 1.25 -17.77 21.49
N ALA A 137 2.16 -18.64 21.05
CA ALA A 137 3.10 -18.30 20.00
C ALA A 137 2.35 -18.13 18.66
N PRO A 138 2.53 -17.01 17.95
CA PRO A 138 1.84 -16.77 16.70
C PRO A 138 2.50 -17.56 15.56
N GLU A 139 1.67 -18.16 14.72
CA GLU A 139 2.10 -18.76 13.45
C GLU A 139 1.90 -17.74 12.32
N THR A 140 2.96 -17.42 11.60
CA THR A 140 2.99 -16.26 10.69
C THR A 140 3.56 -16.59 9.33
N LEU A 141 2.93 -16.04 8.28
CA LEU A 141 3.45 -16.01 6.92
C LEU A 141 3.77 -14.56 6.55
N ILE A 142 4.94 -14.32 5.99
CA ILE A 142 5.42 -13.01 5.58
C ILE A 142 5.64 -13.02 4.08
N TYR A 143 5.00 -12.08 3.38
CA TYR A 143 5.08 -11.93 1.94
C TYR A 143 5.66 -10.59 1.53
N LYS A 144 6.27 -10.58 0.35
CA LYS A 144 6.66 -9.36 -0.35
C LYS A 144 5.48 -8.86 -1.17
N LEU A 145 5.25 -7.55 -1.14
CA LEU A 145 4.28 -6.89 -2.02
C LEU A 145 4.94 -6.48 -3.33
N LYS A 146 4.20 -6.54 -4.44
CA LYS A 146 4.66 -6.16 -5.80
C LYS A 146 5.06 -4.69 -5.90
N ALA A 147 4.39 -3.82 -5.15
CA ALA A 147 4.70 -2.39 -5.08
C ALA A 147 5.15 -2.01 -3.67
N ASP A 148 5.92 -0.92 -3.57
CA ASP A 148 6.33 -0.36 -2.28
C ASP A 148 5.15 0.19 -1.47
N LEU A 149 4.03 0.46 -2.15
CA LEU A 149 2.75 0.89 -1.58
C LEU A 149 1.61 0.09 -2.21
N CYS A 150 0.83 -0.63 -1.40
CA CYS A 150 -0.38 -1.30 -1.85
C CYS A 150 -1.55 -0.98 -0.91
N VAL A 151 -2.75 -0.97 -1.48
CA VAL A 151 -4.01 -0.86 -0.73
C VAL A 151 -4.63 -2.25 -0.67
N ILE A 152 -4.73 -2.81 0.53
CA ILE A 152 -5.38 -4.11 0.72
C ILE A 152 -6.84 -3.87 1.10
N THR A 153 -7.74 -4.39 0.28
CA THR A 153 -9.19 -4.31 0.45
C THR A 153 -9.80 -5.64 0.90
N GLU A 154 -9.18 -6.75 0.52
CA GLU A 154 -9.64 -8.10 0.85
C GLU A 154 -8.46 -9.04 1.01
N ILE A 155 -8.59 -9.98 1.95
CA ILE A 155 -7.69 -11.12 2.10
C ILE A 155 -8.54 -12.39 1.97
N ASN A 156 -8.21 -13.20 0.97
CA ASN A 156 -8.91 -14.46 0.71
C ASN A 156 -8.11 -15.60 1.32
N ILE A 157 -8.75 -16.35 2.22
CA ILE A 157 -8.14 -17.50 2.90
C ILE A 157 -8.97 -18.72 2.57
N GLN A 158 -8.30 -19.74 2.04
CA GLN A 158 -8.89 -21.03 1.78
C GLN A 158 -8.28 -22.07 2.71
N PRO A 159 -9.01 -22.51 3.75
CA PRO A 159 -8.59 -23.63 4.58
C PRO A 159 -8.48 -24.92 3.74
N LEU A 160 -7.57 -25.81 4.13
CA LEU A 160 -7.45 -27.14 3.52
C LEU A 160 -8.74 -27.97 3.75
N GLU A 161 -9.26 -27.92 4.97
CA GLU A 161 -10.52 -28.54 5.37
C GLU A 161 -11.45 -27.46 5.93
N GLY A 162 -12.56 -27.18 5.23
CA GLY A 162 -13.57 -26.20 5.66
C GLY A 162 -14.04 -25.26 4.54
N PRO A 163 -15.00 -24.36 4.86
CA PRO A 163 -15.49 -23.39 3.90
C PRO A 163 -14.44 -22.31 3.58
N LYS A 164 -14.43 -21.83 2.34
CA LYS A 164 -13.62 -20.66 1.93
C LYS A 164 -14.09 -19.43 2.70
N CYS A 165 -13.14 -18.62 3.16
CA CYS A 165 -13.42 -17.39 3.89
C CYS A 165 -12.74 -16.21 3.22
N SER A 166 -13.47 -15.10 3.07
CA SER A 166 -12.88 -13.82 2.70
C SER A 166 -13.01 -12.83 3.85
N ILE A 167 -11.91 -12.14 4.13
CA ILE A 167 -11.84 -11.08 5.12
C ILE A 167 -11.84 -9.76 4.36
N SER A 168 -13.00 -9.13 4.30
CA SER A 168 -13.13 -7.78 3.73
C SER A 168 -12.65 -6.74 4.74
N ILE A 169 -11.69 -5.91 4.32
CA ILE A 169 -11.14 -4.85 5.13
C ILE A 169 -11.99 -3.60 4.92
N ARG A 170 -12.88 -3.30 5.87
CA ARG A 170 -13.79 -2.13 5.79
C ARG A 170 -13.08 -0.78 5.66
N THR A 171 -11.85 -0.69 6.15
CA THR A 171 -10.99 0.49 5.99
C THR A 171 -9.73 0.04 5.28
N PRO A 172 -9.55 0.37 3.99
CA PRO A 172 -8.44 -0.16 3.22
C PRO A 172 -7.13 0.14 3.93
N GLN A 173 -6.30 -0.87 4.12
CA GLN A 173 -5.02 -0.71 4.81
C GLN A 173 -3.95 -0.39 3.77
N ILE A 174 -3.21 0.69 4.00
CA ILE A 174 -2.04 1.02 3.18
C ILE A 174 -0.82 0.45 3.87
N LEU A 175 -0.23 -0.57 3.26
CA LEU A 175 1.00 -1.18 3.73
C LEU A 175 2.17 -0.63 2.94
N LYS A 176 3.28 -0.41 3.65
CA LYS A 176 4.56 -0.01 3.08
C LYS A 176 5.54 -1.19 3.16
N ARG A 177 6.47 -1.24 2.23
CA ARG A 177 7.62 -2.14 2.30
C ARG A 177 8.31 -2.01 3.67
N CYS A 178 8.45 -3.13 4.40
CA CYS A 178 9.47 -3.23 5.44
C CYS A 178 10.83 -3.29 4.74
N GLU A 179 11.65 -2.25 4.90
CA GLU A 179 13.07 -2.34 4.58
C GLU A 179 13.74 -3.13 5.71
N ALA A 180 14.30 -4.28 5.38
CA ALA A 180 15.19 -4.97 6.30
C ALA A 180 16.39 -4.03 6.53
N SER A 181 16.60 -3.59 7.77
CA SER A 181 17.86 -2.94 8.14
C SER A 181 19.00 -3.89 7.77
N PRO A 182 20.05 -3.42 7.08
CA PRO A 182 21.23 -4.24 6.92
C PRO A 182 21.77 -4.50 8.32
N ALA A 183 21.69 -5.76 8.76
CA ALA A 183 22.34 -6.20 9.98
C ALA A 183 23.82 -5.83 9.85
N LEU A 184 24.33 -5.04 10.80
CA LEU A 184 25.77 -4.96 11.00
C LEU A 184 26.24 -6.39 11.26
N ALA A 185 26.92 -6.98 10.28
CA ALA A 185 27.70 -8.18 10.50
C ALA A 185 28.82 -7.86 11.50
N PRO A 186 29.16 -8.81 12.40
CA PRO A 186 30.17 -8.62 13.45
C PRO A 186 31.58 -8.40 12.89
#